data_AF-A0AAV5GDQ8-F1
#
_entry.id   AF-A0AAV5GDQ8-F1
#
_cell.length_a   1.000
_cell.length_b   1.000
_cell.length_c   1.000
_cell.angle_alpha   90.00
_cell.angle_beta   90.00
_cell.angle_gamma   90.00
#
_symmetry.space_group_name_H-M   'P 1'
#
loop_
_entity.id
_entity.type
_entity.pdbx_description
1 polymer ?
#
loop_
_entity_poly.entity_id
_entity_poly.type
_entity_poly.pdbx_seq_one_letter_code
_entity_poly.pdbx_strand_id
1 'polypeptide(L)'
;MDTQLVASQITHALVRANMSQRRLADETEISQSTLSRIISGERAVTMPELILIARATGTTVAQLAGTSSVSQRVQYAARSTNASSMESMRHKLLHFVELNDYLDDHGIPSV
;
A
#
# COMPACT_ATOMS: atom_id res chain seq x y z
N MET A 1 5.76 -14.52 -4.17
CA MET A 1 5.85 -13.22 -3.46
C MET A 1 6.85 -13.40 -2.34
N ASP A 2 7.82 -12.50 -2.20
CA ASP A 2 8.78 -12.54 -1.10
C ASP A 2 8.08 -12.14 0.21
N THR A 3 8.01 -13.05 1.18
CA THR A 3 7.31 -12.84 2.46
C THR A 3 7.89 -11.67 3.25
N GLN A 4 9.21 -11.50 3.26
CA GLN A 4 9.87 -10.45 4.02
C GLN A 4 9.66 -9.08 3.38
N LEU A 5 9.71 -9.01 2.06
CA LEU A 5 9.38 -7.79 1.32
C LEU A 5 7.94 -7.36 1.60
N VAL A 6 6.98 -8.28 1.50
CA VAL A 6 5.56 -7.97 1.70
C VAL A 6 5.28 -7.53 3.14
N ALA A 7 5.88 -8.19 4.13
CA ALA A 7 5.77 -7.82 5.54
C ALA A 7 6.27 -6.38 5.81
N SER A 8 7.41 -6.02 5.21
CA SER A 8 7.96 -4.66 5.28
C SER A 8 7.02 -3.63 4.62
N GLN A 9 6.49 -3.96 3.43
CA GLN A 9 5.57 -3.07 2.72
C GLN A 9 4.25 -2.85 3.48
N ILE A 10 3.71 -3.89 4.11
CA ILE A 10 2.52 -3.78 4.98
C ILE A 10 2.83 -2.90 6.20
N THR A 11 4.00 -3.05 6.81
CA THR A 11 4.44 -2.20 7.93
C THR A 11 4.52 -0.73 7.52
N HIS A 12 5.13 -0.44 6.37
CA HIS A 12 5.19 0.92 5.83
C HIS A 12 3.80 1.48 5.50
N ALA A 13 2.90 0.67 4.95
CA ALA A 13 1.53 1.07 4.66
C ALA A 13 0.76 1.45 5.94
N LEU A 14 0.90 0.65 7.01
CA LEU A 14 0.31 0.95 8.33
C LEU A 14 0.81 2.28 8.91
N VAL A 15 2.12 2.52 8.85
CA VAL A 15 2.71 3.79 9.32
C VAL A 15 2.16 4.98 8.53
N ARG A 16 2.08 4.87 7.20
CA ARG A 16 1.54 5.92 6.33
C ARG A 16 0.05 6.19 6.56
N ALA A 17 -0.73 5.14 6.80
CA ALA A 17 -2.14 5.23 7.13
C ALA A 17 -2.39 5.68 8.59
N ASN A 18 -1.33 5.87 9.40
CA ASN A 18 -1.43 6.09 10.85
C ASN A 18 -2.38 5.07 11.52
N MET A 19 -2.23 3.80 11.10
CA MET A 19 -3.11 2.69 11.45
C MET A 19 -2.37 1.70 12.33
N SER A 20 -3.00 1.30 13.44
CA SER A 20 -2.47 0.23 14.30
C SER A 20 -2.86 -1.15 13.77
N GLN A 21 -2.12 -2.19 14.13
CA GLN A 21 -2.49 -3.58 13.78
C GLN A 21 -3.86 -3.98 14.32
N ARG A 22 -4.25 -3.43 15.48
CA ARG A 22 -5.59 -3.66 16.04
C ARG A 22 -6.67 -3.04 15.17
N ARG A 23 -6.50 -1.79 14.71
CA ARG A 23 -7.45 -1.16 13.77
C ARG A 23 -7.51 -1.93 12.46
N LEU A 24 -6.37 -2.38 11.94
CA LEU A 24 -6.33 -3.22 10.74
C LEU A 24 -7.10 -4.54 10.94
N ALA A 25 -6.99 -5.17 12.11
CA ALA A 25 -7.75 -6.37 12.45
C ALA A 25 -9.26 -6.09 12.43
N ASP A 26 -9.67 -4.99 13.06
CA ASP A 26 -11.07 -4.58 13.12
C ASP A 26 -11.64 -4.27 11.71
N GLU A 27 -10.85 -3.67 10.82
CA GLU A 27 -11.29 -3.31 9.46
C GLU A 27 -11.26 -4.46 8.44
N THR A 28 -10.37 -5.44 8.63
CA THR A 28 -10.19 -6.55 7.66
C THR A 28 -10.84 -7.86 8.11
N GLU A 29 -11.33 -7.92 9.36
CA GLU A 29 -11.77 -9.14 10.03
C GLU A 29 -10.69 -10.23 10.14
N ILE A 30 -9.43 -9.91 9.80
CA ILE A 30 -8.28 -10.80 10.01
C ILE A 30 -7.88 -10.70 11.48
N SER A 31 -7.71 -11.84 12.14
CA SER A 31 -7.31 -11.83 13.55
C SER A 31 -5.99 -11.09 13.77
N GLN A 32 -5.88 -10.36 14.88
CA GLN A 32 -4.66 -9.64 15.25
C GLN A 32 -3.43 -10.57 15.32
N SER A 33 -3.61 -11.83 15.75
CA SER A 33 -2.54 -12.83 15.76
C SER A 33 -2.06 -13.22 14.36
N THR A 34 -2.97 -13.32 13.39
CA THR A 34 -2.63 -13.59 11.99
C THR A 34 -1.89 -12.41 11.38
N LEU A 35 -2.38 -11.19 11.60
CA LEU A 35 -1.73 -9.95 11.15
C LEU A 35 -0.32 -9.80 11.74
N SER A 36 -0.16 -10.07 13.03
CA SER A 36 1.15 -10.02 13.69
C SER A 36 2.16 -10.95 13.02
N ARG A 37 1.76 -12.19 12.71
CA ARG A 37 2.64 -13.17 12.05
C ARG A 37 2.93 -12.85 10.59
N ILE A 38 1.99 -12.23 9.89
CA ILE A 38 2.24 -11.70 8.54
C ILE A 38 3.27 -10.57 8.61
N ILE A 39 3.10 -9.64 9.55
CA ILE A 39 3.94 -8.44 9.69
C ILE A 39 5.35 -8.77 10.21
N SER A 40 5.51 -9.82 11.02
CA SER A 40 6.83 -10.33 11.39
C SER A 40 7.46 -11.22 10.29
N GLY A 41 6.74 -11.50 9.21
CA GLY A 41 7.19 -12.36 8.12
C GLY A 41 7.26 -13.84 8.47
N GLU A 42 6.71 -14.25 9.62
CA GLU A 42 6.58 -15.65 10.04
C GLU A 42 5.54 -16.44 9.24
N ARG A 43 4.60 -15.74 8.59
CA ARG A 43 3.56 -16.33 7.75
C ARG A 43 3.45 -15.57 6.44
N ALA A 44 3.43 -16.32 5.33
CA ALA A 44 3.09 -15.76 4.03
C ALA A 44 1.63 -15.28 4.00
N VAL A 45 1.41 -14.08 3.50
CA VAL A 45 0.07 -13.53 3.29
C VAL A 45 -0.56 -14.15 2.04
N THR A 46 -1.85 -14.48 2.13
CA THR A 46 -2.63 -14.95 0.99
C THR A 46 -3.10 -13.77 0.14
N MET A 47 -3.52 -14.03 -1.11
CA MET A 47 -3.99 -12.95 -1.98
C MET A 47 -5.27 -12.26 -1.50
N PRO A 48 -6.30 -12.98 -0.98
CA PRO A 48 -7.46 -12.33 -0.38
C PRO A 48 -7.10 -11.43 0.82
N GLU A 49 -6.21 -11.89 1.72
CA GLU A 49 -5.74 -11.09 2.85
C GLU A 49 -4.98 -9.84 2.36
N LEU A 50 -4.14 -9.98 1.33
CA LEU A 50 -3.40 -8.85 0.76
C LEU A 50 -4.33 -7.79 0.14
N ILE A 51 -5.40 -8.21 -0.53
CA ILE A 51 -6.43 -7.31 -1.07
C ILE A 51 -7.13 -6.54 0.05
N LEU A 52 -7.49 -7.22 1.15
CA LEU A 52 -8.13 -6.58 2.31
C LEU A 52 -7.20 -5.56 2.96
N ILE A 53 -5.93 -5.91 3.16
CA ILE A 53 -4.92 -5.03 3.75
C ILE A 53 -4.65 -3.83 2.83
N ALA A 54 -4.53 -4.05 1.52
CA ALA A 54 -4.37 -2.98 0.53
C ALA A 54 -5.51 -1.97 0.62
N ARG A 55 -6.75 -2.46 0.62
CA ARG A 55 -7.96 -1.63 0.76
C ARG A 55 -7.97 -0.84 2.07
N ALA A 56 -7.74 -1.48 3.21
CA ALA A 56 -7.77 -0.84 4.52
C ALA A 56 -6.69 0.24 4.67
N THR A 57 -5.50 0.00 4.11
CA THR A 57 -4.37 0.94 4.20
C THR A 57 -4.36 2.01 3.10
N GLY A 58 -5.29 1.98 2.15
CA GLY A 58 -5.32 2.89 1.00
C GLY A 58 -4.12 2.68 0.05
N THR A 59 -3.64 1.44 -0.07
CA THR A 59 -2.54 1.07 -0.97
C THR A 59 -3.01 0.09 -2.04
N THR A 60 -2.20 -0.12 -3.07
CA THR A 60 -2.50 -1.12 -4.10
C THR A 60 -1.83 -2.46 -3.78
N VAL A 61 -2.41 -3.55 -4.28
CA VAL A 61 -1.81 -4.89 -4.17
C VAL A 61 -0.40 -4.92 -4.76
N ALA A 62 -0.15 -4.22 -5.88
CA ALA A 62 1.17 -4.14 -6.49
C ALA A 62 2.20 -3.41 -5.62
N GLN A 63 1.78 -2.39 -4.85
CA GLN A 63 2.64 -1.72 -3.88
C GLN A 63 3.00 -2.66 -2.72
N LEU A 64 2.03 -3.40 -2.18
CA LEU A 64 2.29 -4.36 -1.10
C LEU A 64 3.09 -5.58 -1.54
N ALA A 65 2.85 -6.06 -2.77
CA ALA A 65 3.58 -7.17 -3.38
C ALA A 65 5.01 -6.79 -3.83
N GLY A 66 5.36 -5.49 -3.82
CA GLY A 66 6.66 -5.00 -4.27
C GLY A 66 6.85 -5.03 -5.79
N THR A 67 5.77 -5.16 -6.56
CA THR A 67 5.80 -5.24 -8.03
C THR A 67 5.53 -3.88 -8.70
N SER A 68 5.17 -2.85 -7.93
CA SER A 68 5.01 -1.48 -8.45
C SER A 68 6.36 -0.80 -8.72
N SER A 69 6.61 -0.41 -9.97
CA SER A 69 7.76 0.42 -10.38
C SER A 69 7.68 1.87 -9.89
N VAL A 70 6.53 2.28 -9.34
CA VAL A 70 6.29 3.64 -8.84
C VAL A 70 7.10 3.92 -7.57
N SER A 71 7.29 2.93 -6.69
CA SER A 71 8.05 3.07 -5.44
C SER A 71 9.50 3.53 -5.67
N GLN A 72 10.17 3.04 -6.72
CA GLN A 72 11.52 3.48 -7.09
C GLN A 72 11.55 4.95 -7.52
N ARG A 73 10.54 5.41 -8.28
CA ARG A 73 10.40 6.82 -8.68
C ARG A 73 10.08 7.75 -7.51
N VAL A 74 9.33 7.25 -6.52
CA VAL A 74 9.01 7.97 -5.26
C VAL A 74 10.25 8.16 -4.40
N GLN A 75 11.05 7.11 -4.21
CA GLN A 75 12.27 7.19 -3.42
C GLN A 75 13.30 8.15 -4.03
N TYR A 76 13.41 8.16 -5.37
CA TYR A 76 14.28 9.10 -6.09
C TYR A 76 13.82 10.56 -5.92
N ALA A 77 12.53 10.84 -6.10
CA ALA A 77 11.97 12.18 -5.92
C ALA A 77 12.03 12.68 -4.46
N ALA A 78 11.79 11.81 -3.48
CA ALA A 78 11.88 12.14 -2.06
C ALA A 78 13.33 12.43 -1.61
N ARG A 79 14.32 11.74 -2.18
CA ARG A 79 15.75 12.06 -1.96
C ARG A 79 16.15 13.41 -2.57
N SER A 80 15.44 13.87 -3.60
CA SER A 80 15.68 15.15 -4.26
C SER A 80 14.99 16.34 -3.58
N THR A 81 14.01 16.12 -2.69
CA THR A 81 13.16 17.20 -2.17
C THR A 81 12.78 16.92 -0.73
N ASN A 82 13.46 17.57 0.21
CA ASN A 82 13.34 17.36 1.65
C ASN A 82 11.88 17.45 2.17
N ALA A 83 11.37 16.27 2.51
CA ALA A 83 10.66 15.83 3.71
C ALA A 83 9.54 16.70 4.32
N SER A 84 8.33 16.11 4.30
CA SER A 84 7.26 16.14 5.32
C SER A 84 5.94 16.80 4.91
N SER A 85 5.94 17.92 4.19
CA SER A 85 4.67 18.56 3.75
C SER A 85 4.10 17.96 2.45
N MET A 86 4.97 17.46 1.56
CA MET A 86 4.57 17.00 0.22
C MET A 86 4.13 15.54 0.13
N GLU A 87 4.31 14.70 1.15
CA GLU A 87 3.96 13.27 1.07
C GLU A 87 2.43 13.05 0.99
N SER A 88 1.66 13.86 1.71
CA SER A 88 0.19 13.82 1.66
C SER A 88 -0.35 14.34 0.32
N MET A 89 0.26 15.39 -0.24
CA MET A 89 -0.10 15.93 -1.55
C MET A 89 0.26 14.95 -2.67
N ARG A 90 1.43 14.31 -2.56
CA ARG A 90 1.90 13.26 -3.46
C ARG A 90 0.97 12.04 -3.43
N HIS A 91 0.50 11.62 -2.26
CA HIS A 91 -0.40 10.48 -2.14
C HIS A 91 -1.75 10.75 -2.83
N LYS A 92 -2.33 11.94 -2.65
CA LYS A 92 -3.55 12.35 -3.38
C LYS A 92 -3.33 12.41 -4.89
N LEU A 93 -2.19 12.95 -5.33
CA LEU A 93 -1.88 13.09 -6.74
C LEU A 93 -1.64 11.73 -7.43
N LEU A 94 -1.00 10.79 -6.72
CA LEU A 94 -0.86 9.40 -7.18
C LEU A 94 -2.21 8.70 -7.31
N HIS A 95 -3.10 8.89 -6.34
CA HIS A 95 -4.44 8.33 -6.39
C HIS A 95 -5.23 8.83 -7.62
N PHE A 96 -5.13 10.11 -7.96
CA PHE A 96 -5.80 10.66 -9.16
C PHE A 96 -5.20 10.17 -10.48
N VAL A 97 -3.88 10.00 -10.55
CA VAL A 97 -3.22 9.50 -11.76
C VAL A 97 -3.50 8.01 -11.97
N GLU A 98 -3.49 7.20 -10.90
CA GLU A 98 -3.88 5.79 -10.96
C GLU A 98 -5.36 5.63 -11.36
N LEU A 99 -6.23 6.54 -10.91
CA LEU A 99 -7.63 6.57 -11.34
C LEU A 99 -7.76 6.94 -12.82
N ASN A 100 -6.96 7.88 -13.32
CA ASN A 100 -6.97 8.26 -14.73
C ASN A 100 -6.51 7.10 -15.63
N ASP A 101 -5.40 6.44 -15.28
CA ASP A 101 -4.90 5.30 -16.05
C ASP A 101 -5.89 4.12 -16.01
N TYR A 102 -6.58 3.89 -14.89
CA TYR A 102 -7.65 2.90 -14.79
C TYR A 102 -8.87 3.24 -15.66
N LEU A 103 -9.24 4.52 -15.78
CA LEU A 103 -10.34 4.97 -16.62
C LEU A 103 -10.00 4.90 -18.12
N ASP A 104 -8.75 5.18 -18.47
CA ASP A 104 -8.23 5.06 -19.84
C ASP A 104 -8.13 3.58 -20.27
N ASP A 105 -7.69 2.68 -19.39
CA ASP A 105 -7.61 1.22 -19.66
C ASP A 105 -9.00 0.57 -19.80
N HIS A 106 -10.04 1.19 -19.24
CA HIS A 106 -11.43 0.78 -19.38
C HIS A 106 -12.24 1.58 -20.42
N GLY A 107 -11.58 2.43 -21.23
CA GLY A 107 -12.18 3.09 -22.38
C GLY A 107 -13.20 4.18 -22.06
N ILE A 108 -13.10 4.84 -20.90
CA ILE A 108 -13.90 6.02 -20.56
C ILE A 108 -13.01 7.26 -20.75
N PRO A 109 -13.05 7.92 -21.92
CA PRO A 109 -12.26 9.14 -22.13
C PRO A 109 -12.79 10.28 -21.26
N SER A 110 -11.88 11.02 -20.65
CA SER A 110 -12.16 12.32 -20.05
C SER A 110 -12.60 13.29 -21.15
N VAL A 111 -13.84 13.77 -21.09
CA VAL A 111 -14.34 14.88 -21.93
C VAL A 111 -13.76 16.22 -21.54
#